data_AF-A0A7Y3HBT7-F1
#
_entry.id   AF-A0A7Y3HBT7-F1
#
_cell.length_a   1.000
_cell.length_b   1.000
_cell.length_c   1.000
_cell.angle_alpha   90.00
_cell.angle_beta   90.00
_cell.angle_gamma   90.00
#
_symmetry.space_group_name_H-M   'P 1'
#
loop_
_entity.id
_entity.type
_entity.pdbx_description
1 polymer ?
#
loop_
_entity_poly.entity_id
_entity_poly.type
_entity_poly.pdbx_seq_one_letter_code
_entity_poly.pdbx_strand_id
1 'polypeptide(L)' 'MKPAVDSSERLSFTEKLGYGLGDTASNFFFQVFNIFLLYYYTDVFGLAPAAVGLMFMVTKVVDAVSDP' A
#
# COMPACT_ATOMS: atom_id res chain seq x y z
N MET A 1 -3.91 35.52 11.90
CA MET A 1 -2.62 35.76 11.22
C MET A 1 -2.02 34.39 10.93
N LYS A 2 -2.11 33.89 9.69
CA LYS A 2 -1.53 32.58 9.30
C LYS A 2 -0.03 32.80 9.09
N PRO A 3 0.88 32.01 9.70
CA PRO A 3 2.30 32.15 9.43
C PRO A 3 2.54 31.85 7.94
N ALA A 4 3.28 32.75 7.28
CA ALA A 4 3.71 32.57 5.91
C ALA A 4 4.68 31.40 5.85
N VAL A 5 4.38 30.41 5.02
CA VAL A 5 5.26 29.28 4.75
C VAL A 5 6.44 29.79 3.94
N ASP A 6 7.61 29.85 4.57
CA ASP A 6 8.86 30.21 3.90
C ASP A 6 9.23 29.07 2.93
N SER A 7 9.28 29.36 1.64
CA SER A 7 9.43 28.37 0.57
C SER A 7 10.87 27.80 0.45
N SER A 8 11.72 28.03 1.47
CA SER A 8 13.14 27.66 1.49
C SER A 8 13.57 26.85 2.73
N GLU A 9 12.65 26.40 3.59
CA GLU A 9 12.99 25.43 4.64
C GLU A 9 13.18 24.04 4.02
N ARG A 10 14.45 23.71 3.71
CA ARG A 10 14.82 22.36 3.26
C ARG A 10 14.50 21.37 4.39
N LEU A 11 13.62 20.40 4.10
CA LEU A 11 13.33 19.26 5.00
C LEU A 11 14.62 18.68 5.57
N SER A 12 14.65 18.51 6.89
CA SER A 12 15.81 17.95 7.59
C SER A 12 16.04 16.50 7.15
N PHE A 13 17.28 16.03 7.28
CA PHE A 13 17.62 14.65 6.95
C PHE A 13 16.77 13.65 7.74
N THR A 14 16.47 13.95 9.00
CA THR A 14 15.64 13.12 9.88
C THR A 14 14.19 13.03 9.43
N GLU A 15 13.59 14.14 8.97
CA GLU A 15 12.23 14.13 8.42
C GLU A 15 12.15 13.29 7.15
N LYS A 16 13.14 13.40 6.26
CA LYS A 16 13.21 12.58 5.04
C LYS A 16 13.37 11.10 5.37
N LEU A 17 14.21 10.76 6.34
CA LEU A 17 14.42 9.39 6.78
C LEU A 17 13.17 8.82 7.46
N GLY A 18 12.55 9.57 8.36
CA GLY A 18 11.32 9.17 9.04
C GLY A 18 10.15 8.97 8.06
N TYR A 19 10.00 9.88 7.09
CA TYR A 19 9.01 9.73 6.04
C TYR A 19 9.29 8.50 5.16
N GLY A 20 10.53 8.32 4.70
CA GLY A 20 10.91 7.17 3.88
C GLY A 20 10.74 5.83 4.61
N LEU A 21 11.08 5.76 5.90
CA LEU A 21 10.86 4.57 6.72
C LEU A 21 9.37 4.31 6.94
N GLY A 22 8.57 5.35 7.18
CA GLY A 22 7.12 5.24 7.34
C GLY A 22 6.42 4.76 6.06
N ASP A 23 6.81 5.31 4.90
CA ASP A 23 6.32 4.89 3.60
C ASP A 23 6.71 3.43 3.30
N THR A 24 7.97 3.06 3.57
CA THR A 24 8.44 1.68 3.41
C THR A 24 7.67 0.71 4.30
N ALA A 25 7.46 1.05 5.58
CA ALA A 25 6.71 0.22 6.52
C ALA A 25 5.26 0.03 6.08
N SER A 26 4.63 1.10 5.56
CA SER A 26 3.25 1.05 5.05
C SER A 26 3.16 0.14 3.83
N ASN A 27 4.04 0.33 2.84
CA ASN A 27 4.10 -0.53 1.65
C ASN A 27 4.39 -1.99 2.01
N PHE A 28 5.30 -2.23 2.96
CA PHE A 28 5.62 -3.57 3.44
C PHE A 28 4.41 -4.23 4.12
N PHE A 29 3.69 -3.50 4.96
CA PHE A 29 2.47 -4.00 5.59
C PHE A 29 1.44 -4.43 4.55
N PHE A 30 1.16 -3.59 3.54
CA PHE A 30 0.25 -3.94 2.45
C PHE A 30 0.72 -5.16 1.66
N GLN A 31 2.02 -5.25 1.35
CA GLN A 31 2.58 -6.36 0.59
C GLN A 31 2.50 -7.69 1.36
N VAL A 32 2.83 -7.69 2.66
CA VAL A 32 2.71 -8.89 3.51
C VAL A 32 1.26 -9.33 3.60
N PHE A 33 0.33 -8.39 3.78
CA PHE A 33 -1.09 -8.72 3.86
C PHE A 33 -1.61 -9.30 2.54
N ASN A 34 -1.15 -8.79 1.40
CA ASN A 34 -1.55 -9.30 0.09
C ASN A 34 -1.12 -10.77 -0.12
N ILE A 35 0.13 -11.10 0.23
CA ILE A 35 0.65 -12.47 0.15
C ILE A 35 -0.09 -13.39 1.14
N PHE A 36 -0.34 -12.91 2.35
CA PHE A 36 -1.09 -13.65 3.36
C PHE A 36 -2.51 -13.99 2.87
N LEU A 37 -3.23 -13.02 2.26
CA LEU A 37 -4.58 -13.25 1.73
C LEU A 37 -4.57 -14.27 0.59
N LEU A 38 -3.60 -14.21 -0.31
CA LEU A 38 -3.46 -15.18 -1.39
C LEU A 38 -3.34 -16.60 -0.82
N TYR A 39 -2.40 -16.80 0.11
CA TYR A 39 -2.18 -18.09 0.78
C TYR A 39 -3.42 -18.55 1.57
N TYR A 40 -4.05 -17.64 2.31
CA TYR A 40 -5.25 -17.96 3.08
C TYR A 40 -6.38 -18.46 2.17
N TYR A 41 -6.63 -17.78 1.04
CA TYR A 41 -7.71 -18.17 0.14
C TYR A 41 -7.43 -19.47 -0.62
N THR A 42 -6.18 -19.74 -0.99
CA THR A 42 -5.82 -20.99 -1.71
C THR A 42 -5.66 -22.18 -0.78
N ASP A 43 -4.88 -22.04 0.28
CA ASP A 43 -4.38 -23.16 1.08
C ASP A 43 -5.21 -23.42 2.34
N VAL A 44 -5.80 -22.39 2.93
CA VAL A 44 -6.65 -22.53 4.13
C VAL A 44 -8.11 -22.68 3.74
N PHE A 45 -8.61 -21.81 2.87
CA PHE A 45 -10.01 -21.81 2.42
C PHE A 45 -10.26 -22.79 1.26
N GLY A 46 -9.21 -23.20 0.55
CA GLY A 46 -9.30 -24.20 -0.53
C GLY A 46 -9.91 -23.68 -1.83
N LEU A 47 -9.90 -22.37 -2.08
CA LEU A 47 -10.38 -21.81 -3.34
C LEU A 47 -9.42 -22.17 -4.49
N ALA A 48 -9.98 -22.41 -5.67
CA ALA A 48 -9.19 -22.62 -6.87
C ALA A 48 -8.30 -21.39 -7.13
N PRO A 49 -7.00 -21.56 -7.45
CA PRO A 49 -6.09 -20.45 -7.71
C PRO A 49 -6.59 -19.51 -8.82
N ALA A 50 -7.28 -20.06 -9.83
CA ALA A 50 -7.91 -19.26 -10.90
C ALA A 50 -9.00 -18.33 -10.38
N ALA A 51 -9.81 -18.76 -9.41
CA ALA A 51 -10.85 -17.93 -8.80
C ALA A 51 -10.24 -16.82 -7.93
N VAL A 52 -9.20 -17.13 -7.15
CA VAL A 52 -8.48 -16.12 -6.35
C VAL A 52 -7.77 -15.10 -7.23
N GLY A 53 -7.18 -15.54 -8.35
CA GLY A 53 -6.61 -14.65 -9.36
C GLY A 53 -7.63 -13.69 -9.95
N LEU A 54 -8.85 -14.17 -10.26
CA LEU A 54 -9.94 -13.31 -10.73
C LEU A 54 -10.37 -12.30 -9.64
N MET A 55 -10.47 -12.73 -8.38
CA MET A 55 -10.80 -11.81 -7.27
C MET A 55 -9.78 -10.68 -7.16
N PHE A 56 -8.48 -10.99 -7.19
CA PHE A 56 -7.44 -9.94 -7.18
C PHE A 56 -7.44 -9.07 -8.43
N MET A 57 -7.76 -9.63 -9.61
CA MET A 57 -7.93 -8.82 -10.82
C MET A 57 -9.07 -7.80 -10.66
N VAL A 58 -10.20 -8.23 -10.10
CA VAL A 58 -11.34 -7.32 -9.82
C VAL A 58 -10.93 -6.23 -8.84
N THR A 59 -10.19 -6.55 -7.77
CA THR A 59 -9.74 -5.51 -6.82
C THR A 59 -8.81 -4.51 -7.49
N LYS A 60 -7.89 -4.93 -8.37
CA LYS A 60 -7.04 -4.01 -9.15
C LYS A 60 -7.83 -3.10 -10.09
N VAL A 61 -8.91 -3.60 -10.71
CA VAL A 61 -9.80 -2.77 -11.55
C VAL A 61 -10.53 -1.74 -10.70
N VAL A 62 -11.01 -2.12 -9.51
CA VAL A 62 -11.67 -1.19 -8.59
C VAL A 62 -10.69 -0.12 -8.08
N ASP A 63 -9.48 -0.51 -7.69
CA ASP A 63 -8.41 0.43 -7.31
C ASP A 63 -8.14 1.41 -8.47
N ALA A 64 -7.98 0.91 -9.70
CA ALA A 64 -7.68 1.76 -10.87
C ALA A 64 -8.80 2.77 -11.22
N VAL A 65 -10.04 2.50 -10.80
CA VAL A 65 -11.16 3.43 -10.99
C VAL A 65 -11.29 4.41 -9.83
N SER A 66 -11.00 3.94 -8.61
CA SER A 66 -11.17 4.73 -7.38
C SER A 66 -10.00 5.70 -7.16
N ASP A 67 -8.78 5.23 -7.42
CA ASP A 67 -7.53 5.96 -7.33
C ASP A 67 -6.82 5.94 -8.70
N PRO A 68 -7.29 6.75 -9.68
CA PRO A 68 -6.70 6.81 -11.02
C PRO A 68 -5.27 7.36 -11.06
#